data_AF-A0A7C2EUJ8-F1
#
_entry.id   AF-A0A7C2EUJ8-F1
#
_cell.length_a   1.000
_cell.length_b   1.000
_cell.length_c   1.000
_cell.angle_alpha   90.00
_cell.angle_beta   90.00
_cell.angle_gamma   90.00
#
_symmetry.space_group_name_H-M   'P 1'
#
loop_
_entity.id
_entity.type
_entity.pdbx_description
1 polymer ?
#
loop_
_entity_poly.entity_id
_entity_poly.type
_entity_poly.pdbx_seq_one_letter_code
_entity_poly.pdbx_strand_id
1 'polypeptide(L)'
;MADFKHCSLLLECAKCEIINYLDPFTFWYFDGKVKCAGCGAIWRVKIDNGQRVSGPTEDKPPHDKLPGYAQSKDYKTKITDTTKVNPPVMARADFVGKPIPIRKSIRGKPVSGGPLKPEDLVGSRPRFIMEGRHYQ
;
A
#
# COMPACT_ATOMS: atom_id res chain seq x y z
N MET A 1 -11.17 29.34 3.78
CA MET A 1 -11.17 28.10 2.98
C MET A 1 -9.96 27.29 3.41
N ALA A 2 -10.13 26.07 3.90
CA ALA A 2 -8.99 25.25 4.29
C ALA A 2 -8.23 24.85 3.01
N ASP A 3 -6.93 25.18 2.93
CA ASP A 3 -6.06 24.70 1.87
C ASP A 3 -6.05 23.17 1.90
N PHE A 4 -6.12 22.51 0.75
CA PHE A 4 -6.09 21.05 0.61
C PHE A 4 -4.89 20.44 1.35
N LYS A 5 -3.80 21.20 1.50
CA LYS A 5 -2.61 20.82 2.30
C LYS A 5 -2.88 20.58 3.79
N HIS A 6 -3.97 21.10 4.35
CA HIS A 6 -4.39 20.92 5.74
C HIS A 6 -5.42 19.80 5.92
N CYS A 7 -6.22 19.53 4.89
CA CYS A 7 -7.28 18.51 4.93
C CYS A 7 -6.88 17.17 4.29
N SER A 8 -5.59 16.96 4.00
CA SER A 8 -5.13 15.76 3.30
C SER A 8 -4.02 15.03 4.06
N LEU A 9 -4.02 13.71 3.91
CA LEU A 9 -2.95 12.81 4.33
C LEU A 9 -1.72 12.91 3.39
N LEU A 10 -1.37 14.14 3.01
CA LEU A 10 -0.26 14.46 2.12
C LEU A 10 0.68 15.41 2.83
N LEU A 11 1.92 14.98 3.03
CA LEU A 11 2.98 15.78 3.60
C LEU A 11 3.95 16.19 2.49
N GLU A 12 3.74 17.40 1.95
CA GLU A 12 4.71 18.04 1.08
C GLU A 12 5.89 18.54 1.93
N CYS A 13 7.10 18.06 1.63
CA CYS A 13 8.28 18.47 2.37
C CYS A 13 8.75 19.85 1.93
N ALA A 14 8.83 20.82 2.86
CA ALA A 14 9.28 22.17 2.57
C ALA A 14 10.76 22.27 2.12
N LYS A 15 11.58 21.21 2.31
CA LYS A 15 13.02 21.22 1.96
C LYS A 15 13.34 20.64 0.58
N CYS A 16 12.60 19.63 0.15
CA CYS A 16 12.90 18.92 -1.09
C CYS A 16 11.68 18.70 -1.98
N GLU A 17 10.53 19.28 -1.60
CA GLU A 17 9.28 19.30 -2.35
C GLU A 17 8.66 17.94 -2.69
N ILE A 18 9.25 16.85 -2.20
CA ILE A 18 8.69 15.51 -2.28
C ILE A 18 7.38 15.45 -1.51
N ILE A 19 6.35 14.90 -2.15
CA ILE A 19 5.06 14.63 -1.57
C ILE A 19 5.13 13.25 -0.92
N ASN A 20 4.98 13.23 0.41
CA ASN A 20 4.92 12.00 1.19
C ASN A 20 3.45 11.66 1.45
N TYR A 21 3.03 10.49 0.97
CA TYR A 21 1.68 9.97 1.15
C TYR A 21 1.60 9.24 2.47
N LEU A 22 0.80 9.78 3.39
CA LEU A 22 0.52 9.18 4.67
C LEU A 22 -0.66 8.23 4.50
N ASP A 23 -0.46 6.94 4.75
CA ASP A 23 -1.53 5.97 4.55
C ASP A 23 -2.64 6.16 5.61
N PRO A 24 -3.93 6.10 5.24
CA PRO A 24 -5.02 6.26 6.18
C PRO A 24 -4.96 5.27 7.35
N PHE A 25 -4.54 4.03 7.09
CA PHE A 25 -4.51 2.99 8.13
C PHE A 25 -3.55 3.32 9.29
N THR A 26 -2.43 3.96 8.99
CA THR A 26 -1.43 4.34 9.99
C THR A 26 -1.64 5.75 10.53
N PHE A 27 -2.18 6.66 9.71
CA PHE A 27 -2.19 8.09 10.02
C PHE A 27 -3.58 8.70 10.30
N TRP A 28 -4.66 7.91 10.36
CA TRP A 28 -6.01 8.43 10.63
C TRP A 28 -6.14 9.18 11.96
N TYR A 29 -5.50 8.66 13.00
CA TYR A 29 -5.31 9.31 14.31
C TYR A 29 -3.82 9.19 14.67
N PHE A 30 -3.06 10.24 14.42
CA PHE A 30 -1.61 10.22 14.58
C PHE A 30 -1.10 11.50 15.22
N ASP A 31 -0.29 11.38 16.27
CA ASP A 31 0.44 12.48 16.89
C ASP A 31 1.89 12.04 17.03
N GLY A 32 2.78 12.58 16.19
CA GLY A 32 4.16 12.15 16.17
C GLY A 32 4.98 12.71 15.03
N LYS A 33 6.14 12.10 14.80
CA LYS A 33 7.16 12.52 13.84
C LYS A 33 7.21 11.61 12.63
N VAL A 34 7.13 12.21 11.45
CA VAL A 34 7.25 11.54 10.15
C VAL A 34 8.56 11.93 9.49
N LYS A 35 9.30 10.94 8.99
CA LYS A 35 10.52 11.18 8.21
C LYS A 35 10.18 11.30 6.73
N CYS A 36 10.63 12.37 6.08
CA CYS A 36 10.51 12.57 4.64
C CYS A 36 11.32 11.51 3.88
N ALA A 37 10.68 10.83 2.93
CA ALA A 37 11.32 9.81 2.12
C ALA A 37 12.34 10.37 1.12
N GLY A 38 12.25 11.67 0.78
CA GLY A 38 13.17 12.34 -0.14
C GLY A 38 14.50 12.71 0.51
N CYS A 39 14.48 13.66 1.44
CA CYS A 39 15.67 14.23 2.07
C CYS A 39 15.94 13.73 3.50
N GLY A 40 15.06 12.92 4.08
CA GLY A 40 15.22 12.42 5.46
C GLY A 40 14.92 13.43 6.57
N ALA A 41 14.47 14.64 6.23
CA ALA A 41 14.02 15.63 7.22
C ALA A 41 12.83 15.09 8.04
N ILE A 42 12.76 15.46 9.31
CA ILE A 42 11.74 14.95 10.23
C ILE A 42 10.73 16.05 10.53
N TRP A 43 9.46 15.70 10.44
CA TRP A 43 8.33 16.60 10.57
C TRP A 43 7.39 16.08 11.65
N ARG A 44 7.15 16.88 12.68
CA ARG A 44 6.08 16.61 13.64
C ARG A 44 4.75 17.03 13.04
N VAL A 45 3.78 16.13 13.06
CA VAL A 45 2.42 16.35 12.59
C VAL A 45 1.44 15.73 13.58
N LYS A 46 0.30 16.40 13.76
CA LYS A 46 -0.86 15.82 14.43
C LYS A 46 -2.02 15.76 13.47
N ILE A 47 -2.63 14.59 13.38
CA ILE A 47 -3.73 14.25 12.48
C ILE A 47 -4.83 13.63 13.33
N ASP A 48 -6.01 14.24 13.28
CA ASP A 48 -7.22 13.74 13.93
C ASP A 48 -8.28 13.50 12.86
N ASN A 49 -8.84 12.29 12.82
CA ASN A 49 -9.85 11.86 11.85
C ASN A 49 -9.45 12.16 10.38
N GLY A 50 -8.19 11.89 10.04
CA GLY A 50 -7.63 12.13 8.70
C GLY A 50 -7.34 13.59 8.36
N GLN A 51 -7.59 14.54 9.25
CA GLN A 51 -7.31 15.96 9.05
C GLN A 51 -6.10 16.40 9.86
N ARG A 52 -5.20 17.18 9.24
CA ARG A 52 -4.03 17.70 9.95
C ARG A 52 -4.47 18.85 10.86
N VAL A 53 -4.45 18.61 12.16
CA VAL A 53 -4.79 19.61 13.19
C VAL A 53 -3.57 20.42 13.63
N SER A 54 -2.35 19.89 13.48
CA SER A 54 -1.12 20.63 13.75
C SER A 54 0.07 20.20 12.89
N GLY A 55 1.05 21.10 12.77
CA GLY A 55 2.21 20.92 11.89
C GLY A 55 1.87 21.10 10.40
N PRO A 56 2.80 20.75 9.49
CA PRO A 56 4.09 20.14 9.74
C PRO A 56 5.11 21.13 10.30
N THR A 57 5.75 20.76 11.41
CA THR A 57 6.85 21.54 12.00
C THR A 57 8.11 20.71 12.00
N GLU A 58 9.24 21.30 11.63
CA GLU A 58 10.50 20.58 11.60
C GLU A 58 10.90 20.15 13.03
N ASP A 59 11.36 18.90 13.16
CA ASP A 59 11.76 18.32 14.45
C ASP A 59 13.05 17.51 14.29
N LYS A 60 13.66 17.12 15.41
CA LYS A 60 14.89 16.32 15.47
C LYS A 60 14.58 14.82 15.54
N PRO A 61 15.51 13.95 15.11
CA PRO A 61 15.41 12.50 15.31
C PRO A 61 15.19 12.10 16.78
N PRO A 62 14.60 10.93 17.06
CA PRO A 62 14.16 9.88 16.13
C PRO A 62 12.85 10.21 15.41
N HIS A 63 12.44 9.38 14.45
CA HIS A 63 11.13 9.45 13.79
C HIS A 63 10.25 8.29 14.28
N ASP A 64 8.93 8.47 14.25
CA ASP A 64 7.98 7.45 14.74
C ASP A 64 7.45 6.58 13.59
N LYS A 65 7.17 7.19 12.43
CA LYS A 65 6.64 6.50 11.25
C LYS A 65 7.24 7.01 9.94
N LEU A 66 7.27 6.13 8.95
CA LEU A 66 7.57 6.46 7.55
C LEU A 66 6.26 6.64 6.76
N PRO A 67 6.26 7.41 5.66
CA PRO A 67 5.14 7.44 4.73
C PRO A 67 4.97 6.09 4.02
N GLY A 68 3.77 5.77 3.55
CA GLY A 68 3.52 4.54 2.78
C GLY A 68 4.00 4.62 1.32
N TYR A 69 4.13 5.84 0.80
CA TYR A 69 4.61 6.11 -0.55
C TYR A 69 5.12 7.55 -0.64
N ALA A 70 6.03 7.84 -1.56
CA ALA A 70 6.43 9.20 -1.84
C ALA A 70 6.78 9.42 -3.31
N GLN A 71 6.56 10.64 -3.78
CA GLN A 71 6.84 10.99 -5.17
C GLN A 71 7.20 12.47 -5.35
N SER A 72 7.79 12.81 -6.48
CA SER A 72 8.04 14.20 -6.88
C SER A 72 6.77 14.88 -7.43
N LYS A 73 6.70 16.21 -7.36
CA LYS A 73 5.54 16.99 -7.84
C LYS A 73 5.24 16.83 -9.33
N ASP A 74 6.26 16.51 -10.12
CA ASP A 74 6.15 16.23 -11.55
C ASP A 74 5.76 14.77 -11.85
N TYR A 75 5.49 13.96 -10.81
CA TYR A 75 5.03 12.57 -10.89
C TYR A 75 6.02 11.60 -11.55
N LYS A 76 7.27 12.02 -11.77
CA LYS A 76 8.29 11.21 -12.44
C LYS A 76 9.08 10.33 -11.48
N THR A 77 9.42 10.85 -10.30
CA THR A 77 10.20 10.10 -9.31
C THR A 77 9.28 9.41 -8.34
N LYS A 78 9.36 8.08 -8.28
CA LYS A 78 8.63 7.25 -7.30
C LYS A 78 9.63 6.71 -6.29
N ILE A 79 9.36 6.91 -5.00
CA ILE A 79 10.17 6.40 -3.90
C ILE A 79 9.38 5.27 -3.24
N THR A 80 9.81 4.03 -3.48
CA THR A 80 9.20 2.81 -2.94
C THR A 80 10.20 1.94 -2.17
N ASP A 81 11.39 2.48 -1.89
CA ASP A 81 12.43 1.81 -1.11
C ASP A 81 11.98 1.62 0.35
N THR A 82 12.00 0.37 0.83
CA THR A 82 11.54 -0.01 2.17
C THR A 82 12.35 0.59 3.31
N THR A 83 13.52 1.20 3.02
CA THR A 83 14.30 1.97 3.99
C THR A 83 13.80 3.41 4.16
N LYS A 84 13.00 3.90 3.21
CA LYS A 84 12.52 5.29 3.13
C LYS A 84 11.01 5.41 3.25
N VAL A 85 10.27 4.38 2.87
CA VAL A 85 8.82 4.27 3.00
C VAL A 85 8.44 2.99 3.74
N ASN A 86 7.28 2.99 4.39
CA ASN A 86 6.72 1.78 4.95
C ASN A 86 6.44 0.77 3.82
N PRO A 87 6.69 -0.53 4.06
CA PRO A 87 6.25 -1.56 3.12
C PRO A 87 4.72 -1.47 2.96
N PRO A 88 4.19 -1.74 1.76
CA PRO A 88 2.75 -1.71 1.54
C PRO A 88 2.06 -2.68 2.49
N VAL A 89 0.97 -2.24 3.10
CA VAL A 89 0.13 -3.10 3.95
C VAL A 89 -0.49 -4.16 3.04
N MET A 90 0.06 -5.37 3.08
CA MET A 90 -0.52 -6.50 2.35
C MET A 90 -1.69 -7.07 3.16
N ALA A 91 -2.82 -7.33 2.51
CA ALA A 91 -3.98 -7.96 3.16
C ALA A 91 -3.63 -9.32 3.78
N ARG A 92 -2.65 -10.03 3.22
CA ARG A 92 -2.02 -11.22 3.79
C ARG A 92 -0.53 -11.23 3.47
N ALA A 93 0.28 -11.87 4.33
CA ALA A 93 1.73 -12.01 4.11
C ALA A 93 2.07 -12.77 2.81
N ASP A 94 1.16 -13.63 2.33
CA ASP A 94 1.28 -14.41 1.10
C ASP A 94 0.49 -13.82 -0.09
N PHE A 95 -0.01 -12.59 0.02
CA PHE A 95 -0.81 -11.97 -1.03
C PHE A 95 0.07 -11.56 -2.22
N VAL A 96 0.17 -12.43 -3.23
CA VAL A 96 1.00 -12.23 -4.43
C VAL A 96 0.27 -11.44 -5.53
N GLY A 97 -0.95 -10.95 -5.27
CA GLY A 97 -1.83 -10.39 -6.31
C GLY A 97 -2.21 -11.40 -7.41
N LYS A 98 -1.97 -12.70 -7.17
CA LYS A 98 -2.26 -13.82 -8.06
C LYS A 98 -3.16 -14.82 -7.35
N PRO A 99 -4.03 -15.56 -8.06
CA PRO A 99 -4.83 -16.61 -7.47
C PRO A 99 -3.95 -17.60 -6.71
N ILE A 100 -4.27 -17.84 -5.44
CA ILE A 100 -3.50 -18.74 -4.58
C ILE A 100 -4.03 -20.17 -4.79
N PRO A 101 -3.18 -21.10 -5.25
CA PRO A 101 -3.55 -22.47 -5.56
C PRO A 101 -4.20 -23.27 -4.40
N ILE A 102 -5.54 -23.40 -4.28
CA ILE A 102 -6.19 -24.32 -3.30
C ILE A 102 -7.54 -24.92 -3.76
N ARG A 103 -7.71 -26.24 -3.63
CA ARG A 103 -8.98 -26.91 -3.18
C ARG A 103 -8.55 -27.86 -2.09
N LYS A 104 -9.51 -28.45 -1.37
CA LYS A 104 -9.38 -29.62 -0.48
C LYS A 104 -10.51 -30.64 -0.74
N SER A 105 -10.36 -31.87 -0.25
CA SER A 105 -11.12 -33.10 -0.48
C SER A 105 -12.17 -33.24 0.60
N ILE A 106 -13.07 -34.20 0.45
CA ILE A 106 -14.15 -34.46 1.41
C ILE A 106 -13.67 -34.80 2.83
N ARG A 107 -12.39 -35.14 3.00
CA ARG A 107 -11.73 -35.37 4.30
C ARG A 107 -10.89 -34.17 4.77
N GLY A 108 -11.10 -32.98 4.19
CA GLY A 108 -10.36 -31.74 4.51
C GLY A 108 -8.96 -31.63 3.88
N LYS A 109 -8.55 -32.52 2.95
CA LYS A 109 -7.19 -32.55 2.38
C LYS A 109 -7.09 -31.86 1.03
N PRO A 110 -6.13 -30.97 0.71
CA PRO A 110 -6.05 -30.28 -0.59
C PRO A 110 -6.37 -31.10 -1.87
N VAL A 111 -7.11 -30.54 -2.85
CA VAL A 111 -7.57 -31.16 -4.12
C VAL A 111 -7.16 -30.36 -5.38
N SER A 112 -7.23 -29.02 -5.43
CA SER A 112 -6.86 -28.20 -6.59
C SER A 112 -7.18 -26.73 -6.41
N GLY A 113 -6.22 -25.84 -6.47
CA GLY A 113 -6.54 -24.54 -7.01
C GLY A 113 -5.33 -24.14 -7.80
N GLY A 114 -5.53 -23.38 -8.84
CA GLY A 114 -4.47 -22.97 -9.71
C GLY A 114 -5.02 -21.98 -10.70
N PRO A 115 -4.21 -21.02 -11.14
CA PRO A 115 -4.57 -20.22 -12.30
C PRO A 115 -4.75 -21.15 -13.50
N LEU A 116 -5.87 -21.00 -14.23
CA LEU A 116 -6.08 -21.69 -15.50
C LEU A 116 -5.07 -21.18 -16.53
N LYS A 117 -4.46 -22.09 -17.28
CA LYS A 117 -3.61 -21.73 -18.41
C LYS A 117 -4.46 -21.48 -19.66
N PRO A 118 -3.96 -20.77 -20.68
CA PRO A 118 -4.70 -20.56 -21.93
C PRO A 118 -5.16 -21.87 -22.59
N GLU A 119 -4.39 -22.95 -22.44
CA GLU A 119 -4.72 -24.26 -23.00
C GLU A 119 -5.92 -24.91 -22.28
N ASP A 120 -6.12 -24.56 -21.00
CA ASP A 120 -7.26 -24.99 -20.18
C ASP A 120 -8.55 -24.25 -20.55
N LEU A 121 -8.53 -23.35 -21.54
CA LEU A 121 -9.67 -22.54 -21.95
C LEU A 121 -10.14 -22.90 -23.38
N VAL A 122 -11.46 -22.78 -23.58
CA VAL A 122 -12.12 -22.68 -24.89
C VAL A 122 -12.78 -21.31 -24.92
N GLY A 123 -12.15 -20.35 -25.60
CA GLY A 123 -12.47 -18.94 -25.46
C GLY A 123 -12.18 -18.45 -24.04
N SER A 124 -13.19 -17.95 -23.33
CA SER A 124 -13.07 -17.51 -21.92
C SER A 124 -13.53 -18.56 -20.90
N ARG A 125 -13.88 -19.78 -21.33
CA ARG A 125 -14.50 -20.82 -20.48
C ARG A 125 -13.53 -21.96 -20.21
N PRO A 126 -13.50 -22.54 -18.98
CA PRO A 126 -12.66 -23.69 -18.69
C PRO A 126 -13.06 -24.93 -19.51
N ARG A 127 -12.08 -25.54 -20.17
CA ARG A 127 -12.23 -26.67 -21.10
C ARG A 127 -12.88 -27.89 -20.45
N PHE A 128 -12.47 -28.27 -19.24
CA PHE A 128 -13.06 -29.43 -18.54
C PHE A 128 -14.56 -29.26 -18.26
N ILE A 129 -15.05 -28.02 -18.08
CA ILE A 129 -16.48 -27.73 -17.93
C ILE A 129 -17.20 -27.89 -19.27
N MET A 130 -16.60 -27.40 -20.36
CA MET A 130 -17.16 -27.53 -21.71
C MET A 130 -17.20 -28.98 -22.20
N GLU A 131 -16.22 -29.79 -21.78
CA GLU A 131 -16.10 -31.21 -22.13
C GLU A 131 -16.86 -32.14 -21.18
N GLY A 132 -17.49 -31.61 -20.13
CA GLY A 132 -18.25 -32.40 -19.14
C GLY A 132 -17.38 -33.37 -18.33
N ARG A 133 -16.08 -33.09 -18.18
CA ARG A 133 -15.11 -33.95 -17.48
C ARG A 133 -14.84 -33.43 -16.06
N HIS A 134 -14.47 -34.35 -15.16
CA HIS A 134 -13.94 -33.95 -13.86
C HIS A 134 -12.62 -33.20 -14.02
N TYR A 135 -12.42 -32.14 -13.22
CA TYR A 135 -11.13 -31.45 -13.13
C TYR A 135 -10.08 -32.45 -12.64
N GLN A 136 -9.10 -32.76 -13.50
CA GLN A 136 -7.92 -33.56 -13.14
C GLN A 136 -6.92 -32.74 -12.35
#